data_AF-A0A7X5FSK5-F1
#
_entry.id   AF-A0A7X5FSK5-F1
#
_cell.length_a   1.000
_cell.length_b   1.000
_cell.length_c   1.000
_cell.angle_alpha   90.00
_cell.angle_beta   90.00
_cell.angle_gamma   90.00
#
_symmetry.space_group_name_H-M   'P 1'
#
loop_
_entity.id
_entity.type
_entity.pdbx_description
1 polymer ?
#
loop_
_entity_poly.entity_id
_entity_poly.type
_entity_poly.pdbx_seq_one_letter_code
_entity_poly.pdbx_strand_id
1 'polypeptide(L)'
;MNAVTDLSEVSQVKKLENPSFYHQAENEFSEILRLLEKNDINIQYHLHMGRDFIEGMILVVQVHFPVNANLFRTAYSRLSKKDREAFRIAHIQPLLLAPFRKRTQELLAHRG
;
A
#
# COMPACT_ATOMS: atom_id res chain seq x y z
N MET A 1 -32.89 -24.91 4.17
CA MET A 1 -32.02 -24.20 5.14
C MET A 1 -30.67 -24.06 4.46
N ASN A 2 -30.44 -22.94 3.76
CA ASN A 2 -29.25 -22.79 2.92
C ASN A 2 -28.26 -21.84 3.57
N ALA A 3 -27.05 -22.37 3.75
CA ALA A 3 -25.78 -21.75 4.08
C ALA A 3 -25.82 -20.22 4.19
N VAL A 4 -25.89 -19.73 5.43
CA VAL A 4 -25.26 -18.46 5.77
C VAL A 4 -23.78 -18.73 5.66
N THR A 5 -23.19 -18.39 4.50
CA THR A 5 -21.75 -18.27 4.37
C THR A 5 -21.35 -17.21 5.39
N ASP A 6 -20.85 -17.69 6.51
CA ASP A 6 -20.44 -16.90 7.65
C ASP A 6 -19.32 -15.98 7.19
N LEU A 7 -19.67 -14.73 6.90
CA LEU A 7 -18.74 -13.68 6.46
C LEU A 7 -17.70 -13.33 7.55
N SER A 8 -17.68 -14.03 8.68
CA SER A 8 -16.67 -13.88 9.72
C SER A 8 -15.28 -14.40 9.30
N GLU A 9 -15.19 -15.28 8.28
CA GLU A 9 -13.89 -15.71 7.75
C GLU A 9 -13.15 -14.58 6.99
N VAL A 10 -13.87 -13.58 6.50
CA VAL A 10 -13.25 -12.36 5.92
C VAL A 10 -12.79 -11.39 7.03
N SER A 11 -13.25 -11.61 8.26
CA SER A 11 -12.89 -10.86 9.46
C SER A 11 -11.75 -11.51 10.24
N GLN A 12 -10.96 -12.39 9.61
CA GLN A 12 -9.59 -12.63 10.06
C GLN A 12 -8.71 -11.44 9.68
N VAL A 13 -8.99 -10.28 10.28
CA VAL A 13 -7.93 -9.34 10.61
C VAL A 13 -6.95 -10.16 11.44
N LYS A 14 -5.90 -10.69 10.80
CA LYS A 14 -4.76 -11.31 11.48
C LYS A 14 -4.44 -10.37 12.62
N LYS A 15 -4.64 -10.82 13.87
CA LYS A 15 -4.44 -10.02 15.07
C LYS A 15 -3.09 -9.30 14.92
N LEU A 16 -3.15 -7.99 14.69
CA LEU A 16 -1.97 -7.15 14.53
C LEU A 16 -1.20 -7.24 15.84
N GLU A 17 0.11 -7.41 15.76
CA GLU A 17 0.93 -7.54 16.95
C GLU A 17 1.05 -6.20 17.67
N ASN A 18 1.09 -5.09 16.92
CA ASN A 18 0.98 -3.76 17.49
C ASN A 18 0.10 -2.83 16.62
N PRO A 19 -1.21 -2.72 16.93
CA PRO A 19 -2.15 -1.89 16.18
C PRO A 19 -1.76 -0.40 16.15
N SER A 20 -1.17 0.12 17.23
CA SER A 20 -0.78 1.53 17.30
C SER A 20 0.32 1.87 16.30
N PHE A 21 1.37 1.03 16.21
CA PHE A 21 2.43 1.23 15.23
C PHE A 21 1.93 0.99 13.80
N TYR A 22 1.01 0.04 13.61
CA TYR A 22 0.39 -0.20 12.32
C TYR A 22 -0.36 1.03 11.80
N HIS A 23 -1.25 1.62 12.62
CA HIS A 23 -1.97 2.84 12.25
C HIS A 23 -1.04 4.03 12.04
N GLN A 24 0.04 4.14 12.81
CA GLN A 24 1.04 5.18 12.55
C GLN A 24 1.65 5.01 11.16
N ALA A 25 2.05 3.79 10.78
CA ALA A 25 2.59 3.53 9.44
C ALA A 25 1.56 3.80 8.34
N GLU A 26 0.28 3.48 8.55
CA GLU A 26 -0.80 3.78 7.60
C GLU A 26 -1.02 5.28 7.39
N ASN A 27 -0.99 6.06 8.47
CA ASN A 27 -1.17 7.50 8.40
C ASN A 27 -0.04 8.16 7.62
N GLU A 28 1.21 7.83 7.94
CA GLU A 28 2.38 8.36 7.23
C GLU A 28 2.39 7.93 5.75
N PHE A 29 1.98 6.69 5.48
CA PHE A 29 1.86 6.19 4.11
C PHE A 29 0.80 6.93 3.31
N SER A 30 -0.37 7.18 3.91
CA SER A 30 -1.46 7.92 3.27
C SER A 30 -1.06 9.36 2.97
N GLU A 31 -0.34 10.02 3.87
CA GLU A 31 0.16 11.38 3.61
C GLU A 31 1.22 11.39 2.51
N ILE A 32 2.09 10.38 2.45
CA ILE A 32 3.02 10.21 1.31
C ILE A 32 2.26 10.11 -0.01
N LEU A 33 1.23 9.25 -0.10
CA LEU A 33 0.45 9.12 -1.33
C LEU A 33 -0.21 10.44 -1.73
N ARG A 34 -0.77 11.18 -0.77
CA ARG A 34 -1.39 12.49 -1.01
C ARG A 34 -0.39 13.52 -1.52
N LEU A 35 0.82 13.55 -0.97
CA LEU A 35 1.89 14.45 -1.40
C LEU A 35 2.36 14.13 -2.82
N LEU A 36 2.53 12.84 -3.12
CA LEU A 36 2.91 12.39 -4.45
C LEU A 36 1.86 12.77 -5.50
N GLU A 37 0.58 12.52 -5.21
CA GLU A 37 -0.53 12.90 -6.09
C GLU A 37 -0.61 14.43 -6.30
N LYS A 38 -0.51 15.22 -5.22
CA LYS A 38 -0.56 16.69 -5.29
C LYS A 38 0.56 17.29 -6.16
N ASN A 39 1.71 16.62 -6.23
CA ASN A 39 2.88 17.11 -6.97
C ASN A 39 3.09 16.36 -8.29
N ASP A 40 2.11 15.57 -8.73
CA ASP A 40 2.16 14.76 -9.97
C ASP A 40 3.40 13.84 -10.07
N ILE A 41 3.84 13.31 -8.92
CA ILE A 41 4.98 12.40 -8.83
C ILE A 41 4.48 10.97 -8.96
N ASN A 42 4.72 10.38 -10.12
CA ASN A 42 4.28 9.03 -10.40
C ASN A 42 5.27 7.97 -9.89
N ILE A 43 4.98 7.38 -8.73
CA ILE A 43 5.78 6.27 -8.17
C ILE A 43 5.57 4.94 -8.92
N GLN A 44 4.64 4.88 -9.88
CA GLN A 44 4.33 3.65 -10.61
C GLN A 44 5.50 3.14 -11.45
N TYR A 45 6.41 4.02 -11.88
CA TYR A 45 7.63 3.63 -12.59
C TYR A 45 8.59 2.79 -11.73
N HIS A 46 8.44 2.85 -10.41
CA HIS A 46 9.22 2.07 -9.44
C HIS A 46 8.52 0.76 -9.01
N LEU A 47 7.33 0.44 -9.55
CA LEU A 47 6.56 -0.78 -9.23
C LEU A 47 7.25 -2.08 -9.64
N HIS A 48 8.24 -2.03 -10.53
CA HIS A 48 9.01 -3.21 -10.94
C HIS A 48 9.78 -3.86 -9.77
N MET A 49 9.91 -3.16 -8.64
CA MET A 49 10.66 -3.64 -7.48
C MET A 49 9.94 -4.69 -6.62
N GLY A 50 8.65 -4.98 -6.84
CA GLY A 50 7.97 -6.11 -6.19
C GLY A 50 8.07 -6.09 -4.65
N ARG A 51 8.94 -6.94 -4.08
CA ARG A 51 9.20 -7.00 -2.61
C ARG A 51 9.96 -5.78 -2.08
N ASP A 52 10.71 -5.08 -2.92
CA ASP A 52 11.52 -3.91 -2.54
C ASP A 52 10.79 -2.59 -2.83
N PHE A 53 9.51 -2.64 -3.20
CA PHE A 53 8.74 -1.45 -3.56
C PHE A 53 8.67 -0.41 -2.43
N ILE A 54 8.56 -0.83 -1.17
CA ILE A 54 8.56 0.08 -0.01
C ILE A 54 9.85 0.90 0.02
N GLU A 55 11.01 0.26 -0.14
CA GLU A 55 12.30 0.94 -0.13
C GLU A 55 12.47 1.84 -1.35
N GLY A 56 12.08 1.37 -2.54
CA GLY A 56 12.08 2.19 -3.76
C GLY A 56 11.20 3.43 -3.62
N MET A 57 10.00 3.28 -3.08
CA MET A 57 9.10 4.39 -2.79
C MET A 57 9.71 5.35 -1.78
N ILE A 58 10.29 4.86 -0.68
CA ILE A 58 10.96 5.71 0.32
C ILE A 58 12.08 6.52 -0.34
N LEU A 59 12.88 5.94 -1.23
CA LEU A 59 13.94 6.68 -1.92
C LEU A 59 13.39 7.81 -2.80
N VAL A 60 12.32 7.57 -3.56
CA VAL A 60 11.67 8.61 -4.38
C VAL A 60 11.11 9.71 -3.49
N VAL A 61 10.38 9.34 -2.44
CA VAL A 61 9.82 10.31 -1.49
C VAL A 61 10.94 11.07 -0.78
N GLN A 62 12.08 10.44 -0.49
CA GLN A 62 13.22 11.08 0.17
C GLN A 62 13.79 12.26 -0.64
N VAL A 63 13.76 12.17 -1.97
CA VAL A 63 14.26 13.22 -2.87
C VAL A 63 13.37 14.46 -2.82
N HIS A 64 12.04 14.29 -2.70
CA HIS A 64 11.08 15.39 -2.77
C HIS A 64 10.56 15.86 -1.40
N PHE A 65 10.34 14.92 -0.48
CA PHE A 65 9.74 15.09 0.84
C PHE A 65 10.55 14.34 1.92
N PRO A 66 11.80 14.78 2.21
CA PRO A 66 12.72 14.04 3.06
C PRO A 66 12.21 13.82 4.50
N VAL A 67 11.41 14.74 5.02
CA VAL A 67 10.80 14.62 6.35
C VAL A 67 9.77 13.49 6.37
N ASN A 68 8.84 13.48 5.41
CA ASN A 68 7.79 12.45 5.31
C ASN A 68 8.36 11.06 5.03
N ALA A 69 9.40 10.96 4.19
CA ALA A 69 10.11 9.71 3.94
C ALA A 69 10.68 9.12 5.24
N ASN A 70 11.31 9.96 6.08
CA ASN A 70 11.88 9.53 7.35
C ASN A 70 10.81 9.15 8.39
N LEU A 71 9.68 9.88 8.43
CA LEU A 71 8.56 9.57 9.31
C LEU A 71 7.97 8.19 8.97
N PHE A 72 7.67 7.95 7.69
CA PHE A 72 7.17 6.66 7.24
C PHE A 72 8.19 5.54 7.44
N ARG A 73 9.47 5.75 7.07
CA ARG A 73 10.53 4.75 7.30
C ARG A 73 10.60 4.34 8.78
N THR A 74 10.55 5.31 9.69
CA THR A 74 10.59 5.07 11.14
C THR A 74 9.35 4.32 11.63
N ALA A 75 8.16 4.71 11.17
CA ALA A 75 6.92 4.04 11.53
C ALA A 75 6.89 2.59 11.00
N TYR A 76 7.26 2.40 9.73
CA TYR A 76 7.31 1.08 9.09
C TYR A 76 8.37 0.16 9.71
N SER A 77 9.53 0.69 10.11
CA SER A 77 10.59 -0.11 10.75
C SER A 77 10.18 -0.64 12.12
N ARG A 78 9.22 -0.01 12.80
CA ARG A 78 8.67 -0.48 14.09
C ARG A 78 7.69 -1.64 13.95
N LEU A 79 7.15 -1.85 12.76
CA LEU A 79 6.27 -2.99 12.49
C LEU A 79 7.06 -4.30 12.57
N SER A 80 6.43 -5.32 13.15
CA SER A 80 6.97 -6.68 13.12
C SER A 80 6.96 -7.24 11.70
N LYS A 81 7.68 -8.33 11.46
CA LYS A 81 7.68 -9.00 10.15
C LYS A 81 6.25 -9.38 9.70
N LYS A 82 5.41 -9.81 10.65
CA LYS A 82 4.01 -10.19 10.38
C LYS A 82 3.18 -8.97 10.00
N ASP A 83 3.29 -7.88 10.77
CA ASP A 83 2.54 -6.65 10.54
C ASP A 83 2.99 -5.95 9.25
N ARG A 84 4.29 -6.00 8.89
CA ARG A 84 4.79 -5.52 7.59
C ARG A 84 4.21 -6.29 6.41
N GLU A 85 4.05 -7.60 6.55
CA GLU A 85 3.44 -8.42 5.49
C GLU A 85 1.94 -8.12 5.36
N ALA A 86 1.23 -7.96 6.48
CA ALA A 86 -0.16 -7.50 6.47
C ALA A 86 -0.28 -6.13 5.78
N PHE A 87 0.60 -5.20 6.12
CA PHE A 87 0.67 -3.86 5.49
C PHE A 87 0.90 -3.95 3.99
N ARG A 88 1.84 -4.79 3.55
CA ARG A 88 2.14 -5.00 2.13
C ARG A 88 0.92 -5.51 1.37
N ILE A 89 0.20 -6.48 1.92
CA ILE A 89 -1.01 -7.05 1.29
C ILE A 89 -2.13 -6.00 1.25
N ALA A 90 -2.33 -5.25 2.32
CA ALA A 90 -3.44 -4.30 2.44
C ALA A 90 -3.25 -3.02 1.61
N HIS A 91 -2.04 -2.46 1.56
CA HIS A 91 -1.81 -1.14 0.97
C HIS A 91 -0.95 -1.17 -0.29
N ILE A 92 0.07 -2.03 -0.33
CA ILE A 92 1.03 -2.04 -1.44
C ILE A 92 0.53 -2.87 -2.62
N GLN A 93 0.01 -4.06 -2.36
CA GLN A 93 -0.47 -4.95 -3.41
C GLN A 93 -1.60 -4.33 -4.26
N PRO A 94 -2.60 -3.61 -3.70
CA PRO A 94 -3.60 -2.92 -4.51
C PRO A 94 -3.01 -1.84 -5.42
N LEU A 95 -2.02 -1.07 -4.93
CA LEU A 95 -1.33 -0.05 -5.73
C LEU A 95 -0.54 -0.67 -6.90
N LEU A 96 0.13 -1.80 -6.66
CA LEU A 96 0.85 -2.56 -7.70
C LEU A 96 -0.09 -3.10 -8.79
N LEU A 97 -1.34 -3.42 -8.43
CA LEU A 97 -2.34 -3.98 -9.33
C LEU A 97 -3.22 -2.92 -10.01
N ALA A 98 -3.21 -1.68 -9.51
CA ALA A 98 -3.99 -0.57 -10.06
C ALA A 98 -3.77 -0.30 -11.57
N PRO A 99 -2.56 -0.48 -12.16
CA PRO A 99 -2.36 -0.29 -13.61
C PRO A 99 -3.11 -1.30 -14.49
N PHE A 100 -3.54 -2.45 -13.95
CA PHE A 100 -4.30 -3.44 -14.73
C PHE A 100 -5.79 -3.10 -14.84
N ARG A 101 -6.40 -2.35 -13.91
CA ARG A 101 -7.84 -2.07 -14.01
C ARG A 101 -8.19 -1.04 -15.09
N LYS A 102 -7.47 0.10 -15.17
CA LYS A 102 -7.74 1.11 -16.21
C LYS A 102 -7.50 0.57 -17.61
N ARG A 103 -6.36 -0.09 -17.85
CA ARG A 103 -6.00 -0.61 -19.18
C ARG A 103 -6.87 -1.79 -19.62
N THR A 104 -7.26 -2.68 -18.70
CA THR A 104 -8.20 -3.78 -19.01
C THR A 104 -9.62 -3.25 -19.23
N GLN A 105 -10.07 -2.22 -18.49
CA GLN A 105 -11.36 -1.58 -18.76
C GLN A 105 -11.37 -0.85 -20.11
N GLU A 106 -10.32 -0.13 -20.48
CA GLU A 106 -10.18 0.51 -21.79
C GLU A 106 -10.12 -0.53 -22.93
N LEU A 107 -9.33 -1.60 -22.79
CA LEU A 107 -9.25 -2.68 -23.78
C LEU A 107 -10.55 -3.48 -23.94
N LEU A 108 -11.35 -3.61 -22.87
CA LEU A 108 -12.68 -4.23 -22.93
C LEU A 108 -13.74 -3.26 -23.47
N ALA A 109 -13.60 -1.95 -23.25
CA ALA A 109 -14.50 -0.93 -23.79
C ALA A 109 -14.34 -0.72 -25.31
N HIS A 110 -13.14 -0.96 -25.86
CA HIS A 110 -12.88 -0.88 -27.31
C HIS A 110 -13.13 -2.20 -28.08
N ARG A 111 -13.62 -3.25 -27.41
CA ARG A 111 -14.02 -4.53 -28.03
C ARG A 111 -15.54 -4.73 -28.13
N GLY A 112 -16.32 -3.69 -27.83
CA GLY A 112 -17.77 -3.64 -28.03
C GLY A 112 -18.14 -2.92 -29.32
#